data_AF-A0A5L4DSF7-F1
#
_entry.id   AF-A0A5L4DSF7-F1
#
_cell.length_a   1.000
_cell.length_b   1.000
_cell.length_c   1.000
_cell.angle_alpha   90.00
_cell.angle_beta   90.00
_cell.angle_gamma   90.00
#
_symmetry.space_group_name_H-M   'P 1'
#
loop_
_entity.id
_entity.type
_entity.pdbx_description
1 polymer ?
#
loop_
_entity_poly.entity_id
_entity_poly.type
_entity_poly.pdbx_seq_one_letter_code
_entity_poly.pdbx_strand_id
1 'polypeptide(L)'
;MYAGGSYGGYLALLIGKIAPFYVDAILDNSGSALPQVRFILGRETKTCDMIDHYPHNQIQYYTKTLWTRDPASKYYFSDDCYLIRSILNPTHLEIQKRANPRTIFVSYHSLIDELNPSKDKQNLYEIYKHLGFDATLHLIKDESELDGRLLKSLDHGLRMSDKAMIKKELPIILEKIQNQTQEIPSYNEISYPCKEKIYRFKDTKEGFLCEIFNK
;
A
#
# COMPACT_ATOMS: atom_id res chain seq x y z
N MET A 1 0.88 -14.25 1.41
CA MET A 1 1.73 -13.21 0.78
C MET A 1 0.93 -12.40 -0.23
N TYR A 2 1.16 -11.09 -0.30
CA TYR A 2 0.52 -10.20 -1.27
C TYR A 2 1.57 -9.43 -2.06
N ALA A 3 1.33 -9.20 -3.35
CA ALA A 3 2.28 -8.52 -4.22
C ALA A 3 1.58 -7.55 -5.17
N GLY A 4 2.24 -6.45 -5.53
CA GLY A 4 1.76 -5.58 -6.60
C GLY A 4 2.64 -4.38 -6.90
N GLY A 5 2.49 -3.88 -8.13
CA GLY A 5 3.10 -2.64 -8.59
C GLY A 5 2.14 -1.44 -8.51
N SER A 6 2.69 -0.23 -8.35
CA SER A 6 1.96 1.02 -8.33
C SER A 6 0.80 0.98 -7.31
N TYR A 7 -0.42 1.30 -7.73
CA TYR A 7 -1.61 1.21 -6.89
C TYR A 7 -1.84 -0.21 -6.33
N GLY A 8 -1.44 -1.26 -7.05
CA GLY A 8 -1.48 -2.64 -6.55
C GLY A 8 -0.54 -2.87 -5.36
N GLY A 9 0.63 -2.23 -5.35
CA GLY A 9 1.56 -2.28 -4.21
C GLY A 9 0.99 -1.57 -2.98
N TYR A 10 0.34 -0.41 -3.18
CA TYR A 10 -0.43 0.26 -2.13
C TYR A 10 -1.53 -0.63 -1.55
N LEU A 11 -2.30 -1.31 -2.40
CA LEU A 11 -3.34 -2.25 -1.96
C LEU A 11 -2.76 -3.45 -1.20
N ALA A 12 -1.61 -3.99 -1.63
CA ALA A 12 -0.93 -5.07 -0.91
C ALA A 12 -0.53 -4.65 0.50
N LEU A 13 0.04 -3.44 0.66
CA LEU A 13 0.35 -2.84 1.97
C LEU A 13 -0.93 -2.62 2.81
N LEU A 14 -2.01 -2.15 2.18
CA LEU A 14 -3.30 -1.94 2.86
C LEU A 14 -3.92 -3.24 3.34
N ILE A 15 -3.82 -4.34 2.59
CA ILE A 15 -4.25 -5.67 3.02
C ILE A 15 -3.45 -6.10 4.26
N GLY A 16 -2.12 -5.91 4.25
CA GLY A 16 -1.29 -6.19 5.42
C GLY A 16 -1.67 -5.40 6.67
N LYS A 17 -2.20 -4.20 6.50
CA LYS A 17 -2.75 -3.39 7.59
C LYS A 17 -4.12 -3.91 8.06
N ILE A 18 -5.00 -4.21 7.13
CA ILE A 18 -6.41 -4.56 7.42
C ILE A 18 -6.54 -5.97 7.99
N ALA A 19 -5.74 -6.91 7.49
CA ALA A 19 -5.83 -8.34 7.78
C ALA A 19 -4.44 -8.94 8.09
N PRO A 20 -3.67 -8.39 9.05
CA PRO A 20 -2.26 -8.75 9.27
C PRO A 20 -2.07 -10.23 9.61
N PHE A 21 -3.06 -10.87 10.23
CA PHE A 21 -3.04 -12.28 10.63
C PHE A 21 -2.88 -13.26 9.44
N TYR A 22 -3.19 -12.82 8.23
CA TYR A 22 -3.12 -13.64 7.00
C TYR A 22 -1.94 -13.27 6.10
N VAL A 23 -0.98 -12.49 6.61
CA VAL A 23 0.07 -11.89 5.79
C VAL A 23 1.46 -12.24 6.32
N ASP A 24 2.10 -13.23 5.68
CA ASP A 24 3.51 -13.55 5.93
C ASP A 24 4.46 -12.51 5.32
N ALA A 25 4.16 -12.07 4.10
CA ALA A 25 5.00 -11.11 3.37
C ALA A 25 4.22 -10.23 2.40
N ILE A 26 4.74 -9.03 2.19
CA ILE A 26 4.27 -8.04 1.22
C ILE A 26 5.40 -7.67 0.28
N LEU A 27 5.14 -7.82 -1.03
CA LEU A 27 6.03 -7.41 -2.10
C LEU A 27 5.45 -6.21 -2.82
N ASP A 28 6.14 -5.09 -2.78
CA ASP A 28 5.64 -3.84 -3.33
C ASP A 28 6.63 -3.25 -4.33
N ASN A 29 6.12 -2.79 -5.46
CA ASN A 29 6.88 -2.03 -6.42
C ASN A 29 6.24 -0.65 -6.61
N SER A 30 6.90 0.40 -6.16
CA SER A 30 6.50 1.79 -6.35
C SER A 30 5.11 2.15 -5.77
N GLY A 31 4.56 1.36 -4.85
CA GLY A 31 3.29 1.71 -4.21
C GLY A 31 3.42 2.91 -3.27
N SER A 32 2.34 3.65 -3.09
CA SER A 32 2.35 4.84 -2.24
C SER A 32 2.27 4.46 -0.75
N ALA A 33 2.97 5.19 0.11
CA ALA A 33 2.83 5.05 1.56
C ALA A 33 1.63 5.84 2.12
N LEU A 34 1.16 6.83 1.36
CA LEU A 34 -0.03 7.62 1.63
C LEU A 34 -1.10 7.39 0.54
N PRO A 35 -2.40 7.63 0.83
CA PRO A 35 -3.46 7.46 -0.14
C PRO A 35 -3.36 8.52 -1.24
N GLN A 36 -3.34 8.08 -2.50
CA GLN A 36 -3.42 8.99 -3.64
C GLN A 36 -4.87 9.48 -3.79
N VAL A 37 -5.18 10.64 -3.18
CA VAL A 37 -6.53 11.21 -3.11
C VAL A 37 -7.18 11.38 -4.50
N ARG A 38 -6.38 11.65 -5.54
CA ARG A 38 -6.87 11.74 -6.93
C ARG A 38 -7.61 10.50 -7.40
N PHE A 39 -7.15 9.30 -7.03
CA PHE A 39 -7.79 8.04 -7.44
C PHE A 39 -9.03 7.70 -6.61
N ILE A 40 -9.18 8.32 -5.44
CA ILE A 40 -10.34 8.12 -4.56
C ILE A 40 -11.46 9.07 -4.96
N LEU A 41 -11.16 10.36 -5.07
CA LEU A 41 -12.14 11.41 -5.44
C LEU A 41 -12.41 11.44 -6.96
N GLY A 42 -11.50 10.89 -7.77
CA GLY A 42 -11.63 10.81 -9.22
C GLY A 42 -11.94 12.18 -9.83
N ARG A 43 -12.98 12.23 -10.66
CA ARG A 43 -13.42 13.40 -11.43
C ARG A 43 -13.65 14.66 -10.57
N GLU A 44 -13.95 14.53 -9.27
CA GLU A 44 -14.13 15.70 -8.41
C GLU A 44 -12.85 16.54 -8.28
N THR A 45 -11.68 15.90 -8.36
CA THR A 45 -10.39 16.60 -8.35
C THR A 45 -10.13 17.43 -9.60
N LYS A 46 -10.95 17.24 -10.65
CA LYS A 46 -10.77 17.82 -11.99
C LYS A 46 -9.43 17.45 -12.65
N THR A 47 -8.72 16.44 -12.14
CA THR A 47 -7.51 15.91 -12.76
C THR A 47 -7.85 14.75 -13.68
N CYS A 48 -7.13 14.66 -14.80
CA CYS A 48 -7.26 13.57 -15.75
C CYS A 48 -6.46 12.35 -15.28
N ASP A 49 -7.00 11.15 -15.45
CA ASP A 49 -6.29 9.91 -15.07
C ASP A 49 -5.30 9.48 -16.16
N MET A 50 -5.67 9.67 -17.42
CA MET A 50 -4.86 9.31 -18.58
C MET A 50 -5.21 10.23 -19.75
N ILE A 51 -4.21 10.59 -20.56
CA ILE A 51 -4.42 11.38 -21.78
C ILE A 51 -3.83 10.60 -22.96
N ASP A 52 -4.66 10.32 -23.95
CA ASP A 52 -4.20 9.84 -25.25
C ASP A 52 -4.07 11.03 -26.20
N HIS A 53 -2.87 11.25 -26.70
CA HIS A 53 -2.56 12.31 -27.65
C HIS A 53 -2.64 11.77 -29.09
N TYR A 54 -3.35 12.50 -29.94
CA TYR A 54 -3.44 12.28 -31.39
C TYR A 54 -2.94 13.54 -32.13
N PRO A 55 -2.62 13.47 -33.43
CA PRO A 55 -2.03 14.60 -34.16
C PRO A 55 -2.83 15.92 -34.11
N HIS A 56 -4.16 15.86 -33.94
CA HIS A 56 -5.04 17.04 -33.97
C HIS A 56 -6.03 17.12 -32.80
N ASN A 57 -6.01 16.16 -31.88
CA ASN A 57 -6.93 16.10 -30.74
C ASN A 57 -6.31 15.28 -29.59
N GLN A 58 -6.96 15.31 -28.45
CA GLN A 58 -6.62 14.42 -27.33
C GLN A 58 -7.89 13.84 -26.73
N ILE A 59 -7.79 12.62 -26.21
CA ILE A 59 -8.84 11.98 -25.43
C ILE A 59 -8.37 11.96 -23.98
N GLN A 60 -9.21 12.50 -23.09
CA GLN A 60 -8.93 12.56 -21.66
C GLN A 60 -9.86 11.60 -20.91
N TYR A 61 -9.28 10.72 -20.12
CA TYR A 61 -9.99 9.70 -19.37
C TYR A 61 -10.15 10.11 -17.91
N TYR A 62 -11.35 9.89 -17.38
CA TYR A 62 -11.72 10.27 -16.02
C TYR A 62 -12.51 9.18 -15.32
N THR A 63 -12.08 8.84 -14.12
CA THR A 63 -12.80 7.96 -13.20
C THR A 63 -13.79 8.79 -12.40
N LYS A 64 -15.08 8.49 -12.54
CA LYS A 64 -16.12 9.08 -11.67
C LYS A 64 -16.39 8.13 -10.51
N THR A 65 -16.14 8.59 -9.29
CA THR A 65 -16.43 7.83 -8.06
C THR A 65 -17.63 8.43 -7.34
N LEU A 66 -18.08 7.76 -6.28
CA LEU A 66 -19.11 8.29 -5.37
C LEU A 66 -18.51 9.23 -4.30
N TRP A 67 -17.20 9.13 -4.04
CA TRP A 67 -16.52 9.88 -2.99
C TRP A 67 -16.49 11.37 -3.31
N THR A 68 -16.70 12.19 -2.28
CA THR A 68 -16.70 13.66 -2.42
C THR A 68 -16.14 14.37 -1.21
N ARG A 69 -15.71 15.63 -1.37
CA ARG A 69 -15.32 16.54 -0.28
C ARG A 69 -16.48 17.40 0.22
N ASP A 70 -17.70 17.19 -0.26
CA ASP A 70 -18.92 17.78 0.30
C ASP A 70 -19.27 17.13 1.65
N PRO A 71 -19.19 17.86 2.79
CA PRO A 71 -19.52 17.32 4.10
C PRO A 71 -20.99 16.92 4.29
N ALA A 72 -21.90 17.44 3.45
CA ALA A 72 -23.32 17.10 3.50
C ALA A 72 -23.62 15.74 2.82
N SER A 73 -22.67 15.20 2.04
CA SER A 73 -22.86 13.95 1.31
C SER A 73 -22.65 12.73 2.20
N LYS A 74 -23.48 11.69 1.99
CA LYS A 74 -23.27 10.36 2.59
C LYS A 74 -21.96 9.68 2.13
N TYR A 75 -21.34 10.18 1.06
CA TYR A 75 -20.06 9.72 0.52
C TYR A 75 -18.90 10.69 0.81
N TYR A 76 -19.03 11.51 1.85
CA TYR A 76 -17.98 12.43 2.25
C TYR A 76 -16.68 11.67 2.60
N PHE A 77 -15.61 11.97 1.87
CA PHE A 77 -14.26 11.49 2.12
C PHE A 77 -13.61 12.35 3.22
N SER A 78 -13.91 11.98 4.48
CA SER A 78 -13.42 12.68 5.67
C SER A 78 -11.94 12.43 5.98
N ASP A 79 -11.40 13.16 6.96
CA ASP A 79 -10.06 12.93 7.51
C ASP A 79 -9.90 11.48 8.02
N ASP A 80 -10.92 10.92 8.68
CA ASP A 80 -10.92 9.52 9.11
C ASP A 80 -10.79 8.55 7.92
N CYS A 81 -11.46 8.84 6.80
CA CYS A 81 -11.38 8.04 5.59
C CYS A 81 -9.98 8.08 4.96
N TYR A 82 -9.27 9.21 5.09
CA TYR A 82 -7.87 9.34 4.72
C TYR A 82 -6.96 8.57 5.68
N LEU A 83 -7.08 8.79 6.99
CA LEU A 83 -6.22 8.20 8.02
C LEU A 83 -6.26 6.66 8.02
N ILE A 84 -7.44 6.05 7.85
CA ILE A 84 -7.55 4.59 7.79
C ILE A 84 -6.83 4.02 6.56
N ARG A 85 -6.75 4.78 5.48
CA ARG A 85 -6.08 4.42 4.22
C ARG A 85 -4.58 4.73 4.21
N SER A 86 -4.08 5.56 5.12
CA SER A 86 -2.66 5.90 5.21
C SER A 86 -1.85 4.74 5.78
N ILE A 87 -0.88 4.23 5.03
CA ILE A 87 0.05 3.20 5.50
C ILE A 87 1.08 3.85 6.43
N LEU A 88 1.62 5.00 6.03
CA LEU A 88 2.51 5.83 6.84
C LEU A 88 1.73 6.54 7.97
N ASN A 89 1.35 5.77 8.98
CA ASN A 89 0.76 6.25 10.23
C ASN A 89 1.41 5.50 11.40
N PRO A 90 2.31 6.14 12.17
CA PRO A 90 3.08 5.47 13.23
C PRO A 90 2.22 4.70 14.23
N THR A 91 1.12 5.30 14.70
CA THR A 91 0.20 4.66 15.64
C THR A 91 -0.42 3.40 15.05
N HIS A 92 -0.81 3.42 13.77
CA HIS A 92 -1.38 2.25 13.11
C HIS A 92 -0.31 1.18 12.87
N LEU A 93 0.93 1.57 12.55
CA LEU A 93 2.05 0.64 12.35
C LEU A 93 2.42 -0.09 13.65
N GLU A 94 2.36 0.58 14.81
CA GLU A 94 2.50 -0.07 16.11
C GLU A 94 1.40 -1.12 16.38
N ILE A 95 0.15 -0.78 16.07
CA ILE A 95 -0.98 -1.70 16.22
C ILE A 95 -0.79 -2.92 15.29
N GLN A 96 -0.40 -2.69 14.05
CA GLN A 96 -0.09 -3.74 13.07
C GLN A 96 1.05 -4.64 13.58
N LYS A 97 2.13 -4.07 14.14
CA LYS A 97 3.27 -4.82 14.70
C LYS A 97 2.85 -5.73 15.84
N ARG A 98 1.99 -5.24 16.75
CA ARG A 98 1.46 -6.05 17.86
C ARG A 98 0.59 -7.20 17.35
N ALA A 99 -0.17 -6.99 16.28
CA ALA A 99 -1.06 -8.00 15.71
C ALA A 99 -0.31 -9.09 14.93
N ASN A 100 0.68 -8.72 14.11
CA ASN A 100 1.56 -9.68 13.45
C ASN A 100 3.00 -9.14 13.40
N PRO A 101 3.87 -9.55 14.33
CA PRO A 101 5.24 -9.05 14.36
C PRO A 101 6.15 -9.66 13.28
N ARG A 102 5.70 -10.72 12.59
CA ARG A 102 6.53 -11.52 11.68
C ARG A 102 6.42 -11.12 10.22
N THR A 103 5.46 -10.25 9.86
CA THR A 103 5.28 -9.83 8.47
C THR A 103 6.58 -9.27 7.88
N ILE A 104 6.96 -9.81 6.73
CA ILE A 104 8.12 -9.39 5.95
C ILE A 104 7.69 -8.34 4.92
N PHE A 105 8.40 -7.22 4.83
CA PHE A 105 8.15 -6.17 3.85
C PHE A 105 9.34 -6.05 2.90
N VAL A 106 9.09 -6.15 1.60
CA VAL A 106 10.09 -5.86 0.57
C VAL A 106 9.48 -4.89 -0.43
N SER A 107 10.12 -3.73 -0.58
CA SER A 107 9.73 -2.71 -1.56
C SER A 107 10.85 -2.38 -2.52
N TYR A 108 10.49 -2.13 -3.76
CA TYR A 108 11.32 -1.47 -4.75
C TYR A 108 10.74 -0.11 -5.08
N HIS A 109 11.55 0.94 -5.09
CA HIS A 109 11.08 2.30 -5.36
C HIS A 109 12.18 3.13 -6.01
N SER A 110 11.86 3.93 -7.02
CA SER A 110 12.81 4.88 -7.60
C SER A 110 12.98 6.10 -6.68
N LEU A 111 14.21 6.58 -6.49
CA LEU A 111 14.49 7.80 -5.75
C LEU A 111 13.79 9.02 -6.40
N ILE A 112 13.70 9.00 -7.73
CA ILE A 112 13.16 10.08 -8.58
C ILE A 112 11.74 9.79 -9.10
N ASP A 113 10.98 8.91 -8.43
CA ASP A 113 9.58 8.63 -8.78
C ASP A 113 8.72 9.91 -8.66
N GLU A 114 8.32 10.47 -9.79
CA GLU A 114 7.50 11.69 -9.86
C GLU A 114 6.04 11.48 -9.45
N LEU A 115 5.53 10.23 -9.53
CA LEU A 115 4.13 9.93 -9.18
C LEU A 115 3.96 9.69 -7.68
N ASN A 116 4.94 9.05 -7.04
CA ASN A 116 4.94 8.74 -5.62
C ASN A 116 6.29 9.12 -4.99
N PRO A 117 6.38 10.26 -4.28
CA PRO A 117 7.62 10.72 -3.67
C PRO A 117 8.27 9.63 -2.80
N SER A 118 9.53 9.33 -3.11
CA SER A 118 10.30 8.30 -2.39
C SER A 118 10.51 8.62 -0.91
N LYS A 119 10.37 9.89 -0.49
CA LYS A 119 10.50 10.34 0.90
C LYS A 119 9.52 9.64 1.83
N ASP A 120 8.25 9.54 1.44
CA ASP A 120 7.23 8.88 2.28
C ASP A 120 7.51 7.38 2.40
N LYS A 121 8.02 6.77 1.34
CA LYS A 121 8.44 5.37 1.34
C LYS A 121 9.63 5.14 2.26
N GLN A 122 10.63 6.01 2.21
CA GLN A 122 11.79 5.96 3.10
C GLN A 122 11.35 6.07 4.57
N ASN A 123 10.53 7.07 4.91
CA ASN A 123 9.99 7.25 6.26
C ASN A 123 9.21 6.01 6.74
N LEU A 124 8.40 5.39 5.86
CA LEU A 124 7.67 4.16 6.18
C LEU A 124 8.62 3.02 6.57
N TYR A 125 9.68 2.83 5.79
CA TYR A 125 10.66 1.77 6.04
C TYR A 125 11.58 2.05 7.23
N GLU A 126 11.85 3.31 7.54
CA GLU A 126 12.52 3.71 8.79
C GLU A 126 11.67 3.31 10.00
N ILE A 127 10.36 3.58 9.98
CA ILE A 127 9.45 3.17 11.04
C ILE A 127 9.34 1.64 11.12
N TYR A 128 9.21 0.93 9.99
CA TYR A 128 9.17 -0.54 10.00
C TYR A 128 10.40 -1.14 10.68
N LYS A 129 11.59 -0.64 10.33
CA LYS A 129 12.85 -1.07 10.95
C LYS A 129 12.90 -0.72 12.44
N HIS A 130 12.48 0.50 12.82
CA HIS A 130 12.42 0.92 14.21
C HIS A 130 11.50 0.03 15.06
N LEU A 131 10.35 -0.39 14.50
CA LEU A 131 9.42 -1.33 15.12
C LEU A 131 9.90 -2.80 15.09
N GLY A 132 11.05 -3.08 14.47
CA GLY A 132 11.66 -4.41 14.40
C GLY A 132 10.97 -5.37 13.43
N PHE A 133 10.34 -4.88 12.35
CA PHE A 133 9.94 -5.74 11.23
C PHE A 133 11.15 -6.14 10.37
N ASP A 134 11.05 -7.28 9.70
CA ASP A 134 11.94 -7.60 8.59
C ASP A 134 11.50 -6.78 7.37
N ALA A 135 12.15 -5.63 7.17
CA ALA A 135 11.75 -4.64 6.18
C ALA A 135 12.92 -4.17 5.32
N THR A 136 12.84 -4.45 4.02
CA THR A 136 13.85 -4.09 3.01
C THR A 136 13.27 -3.13 1.98
N LEU A 137 13.90 -1.95 1.83
CA LEU A 137 13.60 -1.01 0.77
C LEU A 137 14.78 -0.97 -0.21
N HIS A 138 14.56 -1.44 -1.43
CA HIS A 138 15.44 -1.25 -2.57
C HIS A 138 15.14 0.12 -3.20
N LEU A 139 15.86 1.14 -2.74
CA LEU A 139 15.76 2.50 -3.25
C LEU A 139 16.74 2.67 -4.42
N ILE A 140 16.20 2.74 -5.64
CA ILE A 140 16.99 2.79 -6.88
C ILE A 140 17.32 4.25 -7.18
N LYS A 141 18.60 4.61 -7.17
CA LYS A 141 19.04 6.00 -7.17
C LYS A 141 19.25 6.56 -8.57
N ASP A 142 19.90 5.78 -9.41
CA ASP A 142 20.34 6.21 -10.73
C ASP A 142 20.46 5.03 -11.71
N GLU A 143 20.79 5.36 -12.96
CA GLU A 143 20.79 4.44 -14.09
C GLU A 143 21.83 3.32 -13.95
N SER A 144 22.85 3.48 -13.09
CA SER A 144 23.88 2.46 -12.88
C SER A 144 23.35 1.20 -12.18
N GLU A 145 22.20 1.30 -11.50
CA GLU A 145 21.54 0.17 -10.84
C GLU A 145 20.60 -0.61 -11.78
N LEU A 146 20.39 -0.12 -13.01
CA LEU A 146 19.53 -0.78 -13.99
C LEU A 146 20.23 -1.99 -14.62
N ASP A 147 19.60 -3.15 -14.54
CA ASP A 147 20.14 -4.42 -15.07
C ASP A 147 19.51 -4.85 -16.41
N GLY A 148 18.55 -4.06 -16.92
CA GLY A 148 17.82 -4.33 -18.16
C GLY A 148 16.89 -5.55 -18.10
N ARG A 149 16.78 -6.22 -16.94
CA ARG A 149 16.01 -7.47 -16.75
C ARG A 149 14.95 -7.32 -15.68
N LEU A 150 15.35 -7.02 -14.45
CA LEU A 150 14.47 -6.70 -13.34
C LEU A 150 14.20 -5.20 -13.31
N LEU A 151 15.27 -4.39 -13.26
CA LEU A 151 15.25 -2.93 -13.17
C LEU A 151 15.57 -2.35 -14.55
N LYS A 152 14.58 -1.70 -15.18
CA LYS A 152 14.68 -1.26 -16.59
C LYS A 152 14.42 0.22 -16.80
N SER A 153 13.94 0.93 -15.79
CA SER A 153 13.77 2.39 -15.79
C SER A 153 13.82 2.92 -14.37
N LEU A 154 14.08 4.21 -14.21
CA LEU A 154 13.88 4.96 -12.98
C LEU A 154 12.47 5.60 -12.91
N ASP A 155 11.68 5.48 -13.97
CA ASP A 155 10.28 5.90 -13.94
C ASP A 155 9.50 5.11 -12.90
N HIS A 156 8.35 5.65 -12.53
CA HIS A 156 7.38 4.95 -11.69
C HIS A 156 7.14 3.50 -12.14
N GLY A 157 7.26 2.55 -11.22
CA GLY A 157 7.11 1.11 -11.48
C GLY A 157 8.36 0.43 -12.04
N LEU A 158 9.45 1.15 -12.28
CA LEU A 158 10.78 0.64 -12.64
C LEU A 158 10.82 -0.19 -13.94
N ARG A 159 9.73 -0.16 -14.72
CA ARG A 159 9.42 -1.12 -15.81
C ARG A 159 9.63 -2.59 -15.39
N MET A 160 9.42 -2.85 -14.10
CA MET A 160 9.50 -4.16 -13.46
C MET A 160 8.11 -4.78 -13.40
N SER A 161 7.97 -6.02 -13.85
CA SER A 161 6.70 -6.74 -13.72
C SER A 161 6.59 -7.41 -12.36
N ASP A 162 5.37 -7.51 -11.84
CA ASP A 162 5.09 -8.22 -10.59
C ASP A 162 5.61 -9.66 -10.64
N LYS A 163 5.47 -10.34 -11.79
CA LYS A 163 6.04 -11.68 -12.00
C LYS A 163 7.56 -11.73 -11.78
N ALA A 164 8.30 -10.73 -12.25
CA ALA A 164 9.75 -10.69 -12.10
C ALA A 164 10.15 -10.43 -10.63
N MET A 165 9.48 -9.49 -9.98
CA MET A 165 9.66 -9.21 -8.54
C MET A 165 9.37 -10.45 -7.69
N ILE A 166 8.21 -11.10 -7.89
CA ILE A 166 7.82 -12.32 -7.17
C ILE A 166 8.83 -13.42 -7.41
N LYS A 167 9.26 -13.64 -8.66
CA LYS A 167 10.26 -14.68 -8.98
C LYS A 167 11.58 -14.46 -8.23
N LYS A 168 11.98 -13.21 -7.99
CA LYS A 168 13.20 -12.88 -7.26
C LYS A 168 13.05 -13.06 -5.76
N GLU A 169 11.98 -12.52 -5.17
CA GLU A 169 11.83 -12.45 -3.72
C GLU A 169 11.22 -13.70 -3.09
N LEU A 170 10.41 -14.45 -3.84
CA LEU A 170 9.68 -15.61 -3.31
C LEU A 170 10.60 -16.66 -2.69
N PRO A 171 11.70 -17.12 -3.33
CA PRO A 171 12.59 -18.11 -2.71
C PRO A 171 13.20 -17.63 -1.39
N ILE A 172 13.59 -16.36 -1.31
CA ILE A 172 14.19 -15.74 -0.12
C ILE A 172 13.16 -15.68 1.02
N ILE A 173 11.91 -15.29 0.70
CA ILE A 173 10.83 -15.26 1.68
C ILE A 173 10.50 -16.66 2.18
N LEU A 174 10.38 -17.64 1.29
CA LEU A 174 10.10 -19.03 1.66
C LEU A 174 11.18 -19.58 2.60
N GLU A 175 12.45 -19.29 2.34
CA GLU A 175 13.56 -19.67 3.23
C GLU A 175 13.43 -19.06 4.63
N LYS A 176 13.02 -17.79 4.73
CA LYS A 176 12.81 -17.10 6.01
C LYS A 176 11.64 -17.67 6.82
N ILE A 177 10.59 -18.15 6.16
CA ILE A 177 9.36 -18.63 6.82
C ILE A 177 9.25 -20.15 6.91
N GLN A 178 10.14 -20.93 6.29
CA GLN A 178 10.04 -22.40 6.21
C GLN A 178 9.93 -23.12 7.57
N ASN A 179 10.51 -22.53 8.62
CA ASN A 179 10.49 -23.08 9.99
C ASN A 179 9.50 -22.34 10.91
N GLN A 180 8.68 -21.45 10.37
CA GLN A 180 7.71 -20.68 11.12
C GLN A 180 6.34 -21.34 11.00
N THR A 181 5.77 -21.76 12.12
CA THR A 181 4.34 -22.09 12.20
C THR A 181 3.60 -20.86 12.72
N GLN A 182 2.56 -20.46 12.01
CA GLN A 182 1.62 -19.44 12.46
C GLN A 182 0.28 -20.12 12.73
N GLU A 183 -0.14 -20.11 13.99
CA GLU A 183 -1.55 -20.32 14.30
C GLU A 183 -2.28 -19.02 14.01
N ILE A 184 -3.23 -19.09 13.10
CA ILE A 184 -4.18 -18.01 12.87
C ILE A 184 -5.09 -17.97 14.12
N PRO A 185 -5.10 -16.88 14.90
CA PRO A 185 -5.91 -16.80 16.10
C PRO A 185 -7.39 -17.11 15.80
N SER A 186 -8.10 -17.67 16.79
CA SER A 186 -9.55 -17.87 16.67
C SER A 186 -10.34 -16.56 16.69
N TYR A 187 -9.68 -15.46 17.11
CA TYR A 187 -10.21 -14.10 17.12
C TYR A 187 -9.27 -13.18 16.33
N ASN A 188 -9.61 -12.91 15.06
CA ASN A 188 -8.82 -12.11 14.13
C ASN A 188 -9.47 -10.76 13.91
N GLU A 189 -9.38 -9.89 14.91
CA GLU A 189 -9.80 -8.49 14.76
C GLU A 189 -8.67 -7.50 15.05
N ILE A 190 -8.76 -6.34 14.41
CA ILE A 190 -7.82 -5.25 14.61
C ILE A 190 -8.57 -3.92 14.52
N SER A 191 -8.27 -3.01 15.45
CA SER A 191 -8.93 -1.71 15.55
C SER A 191 -7.93 -0.57 15.38
N TYR A 192 -8.27 0.39 14.53
CA TYR A 192 -7.44 1.54 14.19
C TYR A 192 -8.14 2.84 14.58
N PRO A 193 -7.66 3.56 15.61
CA PRO A 193 -8.20 4.86 15.97
C PRO A 193 -7.77 5.92 14.95
N CYS A 194 -8.73 6.64 14.39
CA CYS A 194 -8.49 7.76 13.47
C CYS A 194 -8.69 9.10 14.21
N LYS A 195 -9.38 10.09 13.62
CA LYS A 195 -9.66 11.37 14.26
C LYS A 195 -10.87 11.25 15.17
N GLU A 196 -12.05 11.11 14.57
CA GLU A 196 -13.35 10.99 15.26
C GLU A 196 -13.88 9.55 15.27
N LYS A 197 -13.23 8.66 14.51
CA LYS A 197 -13.70 7.28 14.32
C LYS A 197 -12.69 6.23 14.76
N ILE A 198 -13.18 5.03 15.03
CA ILE A 198 -12.38 3.80 15.17
C ILE A 198 -12.87 2.83 14.10
N TYR A 199 -11.95 2.37 13.25
CA TYR A 199 -12.23 1.33 12.25
C TYR A 199 -11.80 -0.01 12.82
N ARG A 200 -12.74 -0.95 12.93
CA ARG A 200 -12.46 -2.32 13.32
C ARG A 200 -12.65 -3.24 12.14
N PHE A 201 -11.65 -4.07 11.92
CA PHE A 201 -11.65 -5.09 10.90
C PHE A 201 -11.70 -6.46 11.58
N LYS A 202 -12.62 -7.33 11.15
CA LYS A 202 -12.74 -8.68 11.71
C LYS A 202 -13.11 -9.70 10.65
N ASP A 203 -12.52 -10.89 10.77
CA ASP A 203 -12.95 -12.06 10.00
C ASP A 203 -14.17 -12.71 10.67
N THR A 204 -15.28 -12.87 9.94
CA THR A 204 -16.53 -13.47 10.43
C THR A 204 -16.73 -14.91 9.95
N LYS A 205 -15.70 -15.56 9.38
CA LYS A 205 -15.77 -16.86 8.65
C LYS A 205 -16.57 -16.82 7.34
N GLU A 206 -17.58 -15.94 7.24
CA GLU A 206 -18.37 -15.68 6.03
C GLU A 206 -17.75 -14.58 5.15
N GLY A 207 -16.83 -13.80 5.72
CA GLY A 207 -16.18 -12.70 5.03
C GLY A 207 -15.42 -11.80 5.99
N PHE A 208 -15.00 -10.65 5.49
CA PHE A 208 -14.21 -9.69 6.25
C PHE A 208 -15.04 -8.41 6.48
N LEU A 209 -15.39 -8.13 7.73
CA LEU A 209 -16.26 -7.02 8.09
C LEU A 209 -15.44 -5.80 8.53
N CYS A 210 -15.88 -4.62 8.11
CA CYS A 210 -15.39 -3.33 8.59
C CYS A 210 -16.49 -2.64 9.41
N GLU A 211 -16.31 -2.55 10.72
CA GLU A 211 -17.17 -1.80 11.64
C GLU A 211 -16.57 -0.42 11.90
N ILE A 212 -17.44 0.59 12.00
CA ILE A 212 -17.03 1.97 12.21
C ILE A 212 -17.72 2.48 13.48
N PHE A 213 -16.94 2.84 14.48
CA PHE A 213 -17.41 3.41 15.74
C PHE A 213 -17.06 4.89 15.79
N ASN A 214 -17.93 5.70 16.41
CA ASN A 214 -17.56 7.06 16.80
C ASN A 214 -16.80 7.00 18.13
N LYS A 215 -15.84 7.90 18.32
CA LYS A 215 -15.13 8.08 19.59
C LYS A 215 -15.97 8.84 20.61
#